data_AF-A0A497FVJ9-F1
#
_entry.id   AF-A0A497FVJ9-F1
#
_cell.length_a   1.000
_cell.length_b   1.000
_cell.length_c   1.000
_cell.angle_alpha   90.00
_cell.angle_beta   90.00
_cell.angle_gamma   90.00
#
_symmetry.space_group_name_H-M   'P 1'
#
loop_
_entity.id
_entity.type
_entity.pdbx_description
1 polymer ?
#
loop_
_entity_poly.entity_id
_entity_poly.type
_entity_poly.pdbx_seq_one_letter_code
_entity_poly.pdbx_strand_id
1 'polypeptide(L)'
;MGLMGMGLIIPRSEAKELEGESWVLLFGRRKTGKTFLVRRMLHYDYYFFVTRGRGVFCESTEGVESLTYPVFLERLKNLLKNDIVLVIDEFQRLPEDFLDFLHYAKSWSKAKVILVGSSMLVSKRILHPRSPLLGIVKPVKLSLIKPLDVMRALLKLKKPEEALALAPIVSDPWILEFIDLNKPYEEIVDQVIEVLRLSARGLIGEVFLEEERELTERYEAILRAIACGCKTPGEVASYLSGILGEHLKSQDVKKYMSNLVEMGLVRKIRLFKKKRYLYIVDSPLLDLFFYLDAKLGFYELRPPLSLVKEKAVEKIPFYYEQFIVDLLAQILEAETQKSFQPEIDGILVRGKKSVAAIEVKMGKVSLSEIYNFKSKASTLAEELIVVAKNAPEATSETSVEVYTPQKIAEIIKRFS
;
A
#
# COMPACT_ATOMS: atom_id res chain seq x y z
N MET A 1 -2.02 -28.92 18.57
CA MET A 1 -2.46 -28.93 17.16
C MET A 1 -2.77 -27.49 16.76
N GLY A 2 -1.78 -26.76 16.24
CA GLY A 2 -1.96 -25.38 15.78
C GLY A 2 -2.49 -25.41 14.36
N LEU A 3 -3.72 -24.94 14.17
CA LEU A 3 -4.41 -24.83 12.90
C LEU A 3 -3.58 -24.02 11.89
N MET A 4 -3.07 -24.67 10.84
CA MET A 4 -2.80 -24.00 9.56
C MET A 4 -4.15 -23.63 8.96
N GLY A 5 -4.72 -22.52 9.42
CA GLY A 5 -5.84 -21.90 8.72
C GLY A 5 -5.34 -21.46 7.35
N MET A 6 -5.96 -21.97 6.29
CA MET A 6 -5.78 -21.46 4.93
C MET A 6 -6.06 -19.95 4.97
N GLY A 7 -4.98 -19.15 5.01
CA GLY A 7 -5.07 -17.70 5.10
C GLY A 7 -5.88 -17.14 3.93
N LEU A 8 -6.58 -16.03 4.17
CA LEU A 8 -7.29 -15.31 3.12
C LEU A 8 -6.31 -14.95 2.00
N ILE A 9 -6.50 -15.55 0.83
CA ILE A 9 -5.80 -15.16 -0.39
C ILE A 9 -6.57 -13.98 -1.00
N ILE A 10 -6.02 -12.78 -0.85
CA ILE A 10 -6.55 -11.59 -1.51
C ILE A 10 -5.95 -11.54 -2.92
N PRO A 11 -6.76 -11.54 -4.00
CA PRO A 11 -6.24 -11.47 -5.36
C PRO A 11 -5.47 -10.16 -5.59
N ARG A 12 -4.59 -10.15 -6.59
CA ARG A 12 -3.87 -8.95 -7.02
C ARG A 12 -4.16 -8.71 -8.49
N SER A 13 -4.94 -7.69 -8.79
CA SER A 13 -5.22 -7.30 -10.18
C SER A 13 -3.95 -6.94 -10.96
N GLU A 14 -2.89 -6.51 -10.27
CA GLU A 14 -1.55 -6.30 -10.85
C GLU A 14 -0.95 -7.57 -11.48
N ALA A 15 -1.40 -8.77 -11.11
CA ALA A 15 -0.95 -10.01 -11.74
C ALA A 15 -1.18 -10.01 -13.26
N LYS A 16 -2.28 -9.40 -13.73
CA LYS A 16 -2.57 -9.23 -15.16
C LYS A 16 -1.52 -8.37 -15.88
N GLU A 17 -0.90 -7.41 -15.18
CA GLU A 17 0.15 -6.57 -15.78
C GLU A 17 1.46 -7.32 -16.01
N LEU A 18 1.60 -8.47 -15.32
CA LEU A 18 2.72 -9.39 -15.44
C LEU A 18 2.46 -10.46 -16.50
N GLU A 19 1.26 -10.57 -17.07
CA GLU A 19 0.94 -11.48 -18.18
C GLU A 19 1.51 -10.95 -19.53
N GLY A 20 1.62 -11.81 -20.55
CA GLY A 20 2.20 -11.48 -21.86
C GLY A 20 3.68 -11.88 -22.03
N GLU A 21 4.32 -11.48 -23.13
CA GLU A 21 5.65 -11.97 -23.53
C GLU A 21 6.82 -11.04 -23.14
N SER A 22 6.51 -9.79 -22.77
CA SER A 22 7.54 -8.82 -22.40
C SER A 22 8.26 -9.23 -21.12
N TRP A 23 9.56 -8.89 -21.03
CA TRP A 23 10.29 -9.03 -19.77
C TRP A 23 9.79 -7.97 -18.78
N VAL A 24 9.69 -8.33 -17.50
CA VAL A 24 9.05 -7.49 -16.48
C VAL A 24 9.97 -7.29 -15.28
N LEU A 25 9.98 -6.08 -14.73
CA LEU A 25 10.53 -5.77 -13.42
C LEU A 25 9.38 -5.54 -12.45
N LEU A 26 9.10 -6.52 -11.58
CA LEU A 26 8.19 -6.37 -10.45
C LEU A 26 8.96 -5.80 -9.26
N PHE A 27 8.60 -4.60 -8.82
CA PHE A 27 9.26 -3.95 -7.67
C PHE A 27 8.23 -3.34 -6.74
N GLY A 28 8.63 -3.07 -5.50
CA GLY A 28 7.70 -2.66 -4.46
C GLY A 28 8.41 -2.56 -3.13
N ARG A 29 7.83 -1.81 -2.17
CA ARG A 29 8.35 -1.77 -0.79
C ARG A 29 8.42 -3.20 -0.21
N ARG A 30 9.30 -3.44 0.74
CA ARG A 30 9.34 -4.72 1.46
C ARG A 30 7.97 -5.03 2.09
N LYS A 31 7.63 -6.32 2.14
CA LYS A 31 6.38 -6.86 2.69
C LYS A 31 5.08 -6.42 1.99
N THR A 32 5.14 -5.91 0.75
CA THR A 32 3.94 -5.67 -0.07
C THR A 32 3.40 -6.92 -0.78
N GLY A 33 3.96 -8.11 -0.55
CA GLY A 33 3.44 -9.37 -1.10
C GLY A 33 3.90 -9.74 -2.51
N LYS A 34 5.06 -9.23 -2.98
CA LYS A 34 5.61 -9.54 -4.32
C LYS A 34 5.83 -11.04 -4.55
N THR A 35 6.62 -11.67 -3.67
CA THR A 35 6.88 -13.12 -3.70
C THR A 35 5.57 -13.93 -3.64
N PHE A 36 4.61 -13.49 -2.83
CA PHE A 36 3.29 -14.13 -2.75
C PHE A 36 2.52 -14.04 -4.07
N LEU A 37 2.46 -12.85 -4.67
CA LEU A 37 1.83 -12.63 -5.97
C LEU A 37 2.41 -13.57 -7.02
N VAL A 38 3.75 -13.59 -7.15
CA VAL A 38 4.40 -14.42 -8.17
C VAL A 38 4.19 -15.91 -7.90
N ARG A 39 4.36 -16.37 -6.67
CA ARG A 39 4.28 -17.80 -6.35
C ARG A 39 2.86 -18.37 -6.32
N ARG A 40 1.84 -17.54 -6.11
CA ARG A 40 0.44 -17.99 -5.94
C ARG A 40 -0.51 -17.58 -7.07
N MET A 41 -0.16 -16.56 -7.87
CA MET A 41 -1.08 -15.99 -8.86
C MET A 41 -0.53 -16.02 -10.29
N LEU A 42 0.72 -16.39 -10.48
CA LEU A 42 1.32 -16.52 -11.81
C LEU A 42 1.72 -17.96 -12.07
N HIS A 43 1.62 -18.35 -13.34
CA HIS A 43 2.29 -19.54 -13.85
C HIS A 43 3.76 -19.20 -14.13
N TYR A 44 4.67 -20.06 -13.66
CA TYR A 44 6.09 -20.00 -13.96
C TYR A 44 6.65 -21.42 -14.06
N ASP A 45 7.68 -21.60 -14.90
CA ASP A 45 8.33 -22.90 -15.10
C ASP A 45 9.52 -23.06 -14.13
N TYR A 46 10.25 -21.97 -13.89
CA TYR A 46 11.37 -21.92 -12.94
C TYR A 46 11.32 -20.67 -12.08
N TYR A 47 11.57 -20.85 -10.79
CA TYR A 47 11.71 -19.78 -9.81
C TYR A 47 13.10 -19.80 -9.18
N PHE A 48 13.86 -18.74 -9.44
CA PHE A 48 15.19 -18.53 -8.88
C PHE A 48 15.11 -17.52 -7.74
N PHE A 49 15.46 -17.93 -6.53
CA PHE A 49 15.59 -17.02 -5.38
C PHE A 49 17.05 -16.78 -5.05
N VAL A 50 17.50 -15.53 -5.13
CA VAL A 50 18.89 -15.17 -4.82
C VAL A 50 19.03 -14.89 -3.33
N THR A 51 19.81 -15.74 -2.65
CA THR A 51 20.04 -15.64 -1.21
C THR A 51 20.98 -14.48 -0.86
N ARG A 52 20.99 -14.08 0.42
CA ARG A 52 21.96 -13.09 0.92
C ARG A 52 23.42 -13.54 0.78
N GLY A 53 23.67 -14.85 0.81
CA GLY A 53 24.98 -15.45 0.57
C GLY A 53 25.37 -15.54 -0.91
N ARG A 54 24.58 -14.94 -1.83
CA ARG A 54 24.76 -15.00 -3.29
C ARG A 54 24.66 -16.39 -3.92
N GLY A 55 24.22 -17.40 -3.17
CA GLY A 55 23.72 -18.67 -3.73
C GLY A 55 22.31 -18.48 -4.29
N VAL A 56 21.89 -19.37 -5.19
CA VAL A 56 20.58 -19.31 -5.86
C VAL A 56 19.79 -20.59 -5.55
N PHE A 57 18.61 -20.47 -4.97
CA PHE A 57 17.67 -21.58 -4.91
C PHE A 57 16.87 -21.64 -6.20
N CYS A 58 16.84 -22.80 -6.84
CA CYS A 58 16.06 -23.07 -8.04
C CYS A 58 14.90 -24.00 -7.67
N GLU A 59 13.69 -23.47 -7.74
CA GLU A 59 12.44 -24.22 -7.59
C GLU A 59 11.87 -24.50 -8.99
N SER A 60 11.57 -25.78 -9.24
CA SER A 60 10.98 -26.28 -10.47
C SER A 60 9.98 -27.40 -10.15
N THR A 61 9.37 -27.99 -11.18
CA THR A 61 8.48 -29.16 -11.03
C THR A 61 9.16 -30.37 -10.38
N GLU A 62 10.49 -30.48 -10.46
CA GLU A 62 11.27 -31.60 -9.93
C GLU A 62 11.68 -31.41 -8.46
N GLY A 63 11.48 -30.22 -7.89
CA GLY A 63 11.84 -29.90 -6.51
C GLY A 63 12.66 -28.62 -6.39
N VAL A 64 13.35 -28.48 -5.25
CA VAL A 64 14.18 -27.31 -4.92
C VAL A 64 15.65 -27.73 -4.80
N GLU A 65 16.53 -27.05 -5.52
CA GLU A 65 17.98 -27.25 -5.45
C GLU A 65 18.73 -25.94 -5.20
N SER A 66 19.98 -26.04 -4.74
CA SER A 66 20.87 -24.90 -4.50
C SER A 66 21.97 -24.84 -5.54
N LEU A 67 22.16 -23.68 -6.15
CA LEU A 67 23.10 -23.42 -7.23
C LEU A 67 24.10 -22.34 -6.82
N THR A 68 25.33 -22.47 -7.32
CA THR A 68 26.30 -21.38 -7.36
C THR A 68 25.98 -20.44 -8.53
N TYR A 69 26.50 -19.20 -8.48
CA TYR A 69 26.26 -18.22 -9.55
C TYR A 69 26.68 -18.71 -10.95
N PRO A 70 27.86 -19.34 -11.17
CA PRO A 70 28.23 -19.85 -12.49
C PRO A 70 27.29 -20.94 -13.01
N VAL A 71 26.87 -21.87 -12.14
CA VAL A 71 25.94 -22.94 -12.50
C VAL A 71 24.56 -22.37 -12.85
N PHE A 72 24.10 -21.38 -12.07
CA PHE A 72 22.88 -20.65 -12.36
C PHE A 72 22.95 -19.95 -13.72
N LEU A 73 24.03 -19.23 -14.05
CA LEU A 73 24.18 -18.55 -15.34
C LEU A 73 24.15 -19.51 -16.52
N GLU A 74 24.90 -20.61 -16.47
CA GLU A 74 24.90 -21.61 -17.55
C GLU A 74 23.52 -22.25 -17.73
N ARG A 75 22.82 -22.53 -16.63
CA ARG A 75 21.44 -23.03 -16.71
C ARG A 75 20.49 -21.99 -17.30
N LEU A 76 20.55 -20.75 -16.82
CA LEU A 76 19.72 -19.65 -17.30
C LEU A 76 19.92 -19.45 -18.80
N LYS A 77 21.16 -19.48 -19.29
CA LYS A 77 21.50 -19.38 -20.72
C LYS A 77 20.81 -20.43 -21.59
N ASN A 78 20.66 -21.65 -21.08
CA ASN A 78 19.94 -22.72 -21.79
C ASN A 78 18.43 -22.52 -21.71
N LEU A 79 17.92 -22.16 -20.53
CA LEU A 79 16.49 -21.93 -20.30
C LEU A 79 15.93 -20.76 -21.13
N LEU A 80 16.71 -19.68 -21.31
CA LEU A 80 16.30 -18.51 -22.10
C LEU A 80 16.00 -18.83 -23.57
N LYS A 81 16.49 -19.96 -24.10
CA LYS A 81 16.22 -20.41 -25.49
C LYS A 81 14.85 -21.06 -25.67
N ASN A 82 14.18 -21.40 -24.58
CA ASN A 82 12.89 -22.09 -24.58
C ASN A 82 11.75 -21.08 -24.38
N ASP A 83 10.55 -21.43 -24.84
CA ASP A 83 9.34 -20.63 -24.64
C ASP A 83 8.73 -20.94 -23.26
N ILE A 84 9.36 -20.37 -22.22
CA ILE A 84 9.05 -20.61 -20.81
C ILE A 84 9.06 -19.31 -20.01
N VAL A 85 8.46 -19.34 -18.82
CA VAL A 85 8.41 -18.22 -17.87
C VAL A 85 9.40 -18.46 -16.73
N LEU A 86 10.35 -17.54 -16.60
CA LEU A 86 11.41 -17.57 -15.59
C LEU A 86 11.22 -16.43 -14.60
N VAL A 87 11.27 -16.74 -13.31
CA VAL A 87 11.26 -15.74 -12.23
C VAL A 87 12.62 -15.67 -11.58
N ILE A 88 13.15 -14.47 -11.37
CA ILE A 88 14.42 -14.23 -10.67
C ILE A 88 14.16 -13.22 -9.56
N ASP A 89 13.98 -13.73 -8.34
CA ASP A 89 13.66 -12.97 -7.15
C ASP A 89 14.92 -12.57 -6.39
N GLU A 90 14.91 -11.36 -5.84
CA GLU A 90 16.05 -10.72 -5.18
C GLU A 90 17.28 -10.58 -6.11
N PHE A 91 17.05 -10.41 -7.42
CA PHE A 91 18.10 -10.38 -8.45
C PHE A 91 19.15 -9.29 -8.22
N GLN A 92 18.83 -8.22 -7.48
CA GLN A 92 19.78 -7.15 -7.13
C GLN A 92 20.96 -7.63 -6.27
N ARG A 93 20.93 -8.87 -5.75
CA ARG A 93 22.03 -9.51 -5.02
C ARG A 93 23.05 -10.19 -5.94
N LEU A 94 22.74 -10.34 -7.21
CA LEU A 94 23.65 -10.89 -8.21
C LEU A 94 24.72 -9.86 -8.60
N PRO A 95 25.87 -10.29 -9.14
CA PRO A 95 26.90 -9.37 -9.62
C PRO A 95 26.43 -8.54 -10.82
N GLU A 96 27.07 -7.40 -11.08
CA GLU A 96 26.62 -6.43 -12.10
C GLU A 96 26.62 -7.02 -13.53
N ASP A 97 27.55 -7.94 -13.83
CA ASP A 97 27.64 -8.63 -15.12
C ASP A 97 26.37 -9.42 -15.49
N PHE A 98 25.54 -9.75 -14.50
CA PHE A 98 24.24 -10.37 -14.70
C PHE A 98 23.30 -9.49 -15.56
N LEU A 99 23.31 -8.17 -15.33
CA LEU A 99 22.44 -7.25 -16.08
C LEU A 99 22.90 -7.11 -17.53
N ASP A 100 24.23 -7.09 -17.75
CA ASP A 100 24.82 -7.08 -19.09
C ASP A 100 24.49 -8.37 -19.84
N PHE A 101 24.56 -9.51 -19.16
CA PHE A 101 24.15 -10.80 -19.71
C PHE A 101 22.68 -10.80 -20.13
N LEU A 102 21.77 -10.29 -19.29
CA LEU A 102 20.35 -10.18 -19.62
C LEU A 102 20.11 -9.27 -20.84
N HIS A 103 20.79 -8.13 -20.92
CA HIS A 103 20.73 -7.24 -22.08
C HIS A 103 21.18 -7.96 -23.36
N TYR A 104 22.34 -8.63 -23.32
CA TYR A 104 22.83 -9.44 -24.43
C TYR A 104 21.82 -10.53 -24.83
N ALA A 105 21.28 -11.23 -23.83
CA ALA A 105 20.38 -12.35 -24.02
C ALA A 105 19.02 -11.99 -24.62
N LYS A 106 18.57 -10.75 -24.42
CA LYS A 106 17.24 -10.30 -24.88
C LYS A 106 17.03 -10.51 -26.38
N SER A 107 18.09 -10.38 -27.18
CA SER A 107 18.05 -10.49 -28.65
C SER A 107 17.70 -11.88 -29.17
N TRP A 108 17.99 -12.94 -28.41
CA TRP A 108 17.76 -14.34 -28.81
C TRP A 108 16.88 -15.12 -27.84
N SER A 109 16.54 -14.54 -26.70
CA SER A 109 15.67 -15.17 -25.71
C SER A 109 14.26 -15.36 -26.26
N LYS A 110 13.76 -16.59 -26.14
CA LYS A 110 12.33 -16.91 -26.31
C LYS A 110 11.58 -16.89 -24.98
N ALA A 111 12.31 -17.01 -23.87
CA ALA A 111 11.71 -17.00 -22.55
C ALA A 111 11.22 -15.60 -22.14
N LYS A 112 10.18 -15.60 -21.33
CA LYS A 112 9.76 -14.46 -20.54
C LYS A 112 10.52 -14.44 -19.22
N VAL A 113 11.09 -13.29 -18.87
CA VAL A 113 11.80 -13.09 -17.60
C VAL A 113 11.04 -12.11 -16.72
N ILE A 114 10.76 -12.52 -15.48
CA ILE A 114 10.20 -11.68 -14.42
C ILE A 114 11.28 -11.47 -13.36
N LEU A 115 11.83 -10.26 -13.30
CA LEU A 115 12.76 -9.83 -12.26
C LEU A 115 11.95 -9.28 -11.08
N VAL A 116 12.20 -9.79 -9.87
CA VAL A 116 11.51 -9.32 -8.66
C VAL A 116 12.50 -8.63 -7.73
N GLY A 117 12.25 -7.34 -7.46
CA GLY A 117 13.10 -6.49 -6.61
C GLY A 117 12.37 -5.97 -5.36
N SER A 118 13.09 -5.84 -4.25
CA SER A 118 12.51 -5.59 -2.92
C SER A 118 12.42 -4.12 -2.52
N SER A 119 12.86 -3.18 -3.36
CA SER A 119 12.90 -1.75 -3.04
C SER A 119 12.59 -0.82 -4.22
N MET A 120 12.32 0.46 -3.91
CA MET A 120 12.21 1.52 -4.91
C MET A 120 13.59 1.91 -5.44
N LEU A 121 14.64 1.75 -4.64
CA LEU A 121 16.01 1.95 -5.08
C LEU A 121 16.40 1.02 -6.23
N VAL A 122 16.02 -0.27 -6.16
CA VAL A 122 16.29 -1.24 -7.23
C VAL A 122 15.67 -0.77 -8.55
N SER A 123 14.41 -0.32 -8.55
CA SER A 123 13.79 0.15 -9.79
C SER A 123 14.42 1.43 -10.32
N LYS A 124 14.83 2.37 -9.46
CA LYS A 124 15.57 3.55 -9.88
C LYS A 124 16.89 3.20 -10.57
N ARG A 125 17.62 2.19 -10.06
CA ARG A 125 18.87 1.71 -10.66
C ARG A 125 18.63 1.08 -12.03
N ILE A 126 17.62 0.22 -12.15
CA ILE A 126 17.28 -0.47 -13.40
C ILE A 126 16.68 0.46 -14.46
N LEU A 127 15.95 1.49 -14.05
CA LEU A 127 15.37 2.49 -14.94
C LEU A 127 16.30 3.70 -15.17
N HIS A 128 17.53 3.65 -14.67
CA HIS A 128 18.51 4.71 -14.88
C HIS A 128 19.00 4.72 -16.35
N PRO A 129 19.29 5.89 -16.95
CA PRO A 129 19.83 6.00 -18.32
C PRO A 129 21.09 5.16 -18.63
N ARG A 130 21.83 4.76 -17.59
CA ARG A 130 23.04 3.92 -17.70
C ARG A 130 22.79 2.43 -17.52
N SER A 131 21.57 2.02 -17.17
CA SER A 131 21.26 0.61 -16.95
C SER A 131 21.14 -0.13 -18.29
N PRO A 132 21.76 -1.31 -18.43
CA PRO A 132 21.59 -2.17 -19.60
C PRO A 132 20.13 -2.59 -19.83
N LEU A 133 19.28 -2.56 -18.80
CA LEU A 133 17.90 -3.01 -18.86
C LEU A 133 16.89 -1.90 -19.13
N LEU A 134 17.32 -0.64 -19.24
CA LEU A 134 16.42 0.46 -19.56
C LEU A 134 15.79 0.24 -20.94
N GLY A 135 14.46 0.21 -21.00
CA GLY A 135 13.71 -0.05 -22.24
C GLY A 135 13.58 -1.53 -22.61
N ILE A 136 14.23 -2.43 -21.86
CA ILE A 136 14.13 -3.90 -22.06
C ILE A 136 13.05 -4.50 -21.17
N VAL A 137 12.99 -4.04 -19.92
CA VAL A 137 12.02 -4.53 -18.93
C VAL A 137 10.88 -3.54 -18.74
N LYS A 138 9.65 -4.04 -18.72
CA LYS A 138 8.47 -3.27 -18.34
C LYS A 138 8.42 -3.14 -16.81
N PRO A 139 8.45 -1.94 -16.23
CA PRO A 139 8.34 -1.77 -14.79
C PRO A 139 6.89 -1.95 -14.30
N VAL A 140 6.70 -2.77 -13.27
CA VAL A 140 5.42 -2.97 -12.57
C VAL A 140 5.63 -2.73 -11.08
N LYS A 141 4.99 -1.70 -10.54
CA LYS A 141 5.10 -1.33 -9.12
C LYS A 141 3.99 -1.99 -8.31
N LEU A 142 4.36 -2.80 -7.32
CA LEU A 142 3.45 -3.39 -6.34
C LEU A 142 3.41 -2.57 -5.05
N SER A 143 2.20 -2.14 -4.69
CA SER A 143 1.91 -1.32 -3.51
C SER A 143 1.14 -2.15 -2.46
N LEU A 144 0.52 -1.48 -1.49
CA LEU A 144 -0.59 -2.07 -0.71
C LEU A 144 -1.64 -2.67 -1.66
N ILE A 145 -2.40 -3.64 -1.17
CA ILE A 145 -3.45 -4.27 -1.98
C ILE A 145 -4.46 -3.20 -2.39
N LYS A 146 -4.85 -3.17 -3.68
CA LYS A 146 -5.86 -2.24 -4.18
C LYS A 146 -7.19 -2.44 -3.44
N PRO A 147 -7.92 -1.35 -3.09
CA PRO A 147 -9.16 -1.44 -2.32
C PRO A 147 -10.20 -2.40 -2.91
N LEU A 148 -10.37 -2.40 -4.23
CA LEU A 148 -11.34 -3.29 -4.89
C LEU A 148 -10.99 -4.77 -4.73
N ASP A 149 -9.70 -5.11 -4.78
CA ASP A 149 -9.24 -6.50 -4.62
C ASP A 149 -9.41 -6.98 -3.17
N VAL A 150 -9.12 -6.12 -2.19
CA VAL A 150 -9.41 -6.36 -0.77
C VAL A 150 -10.89 -6.62 -0.55
N MET A 151 -11.74 -5.75 -1.07
CA MET A 151 -13.18 -5.88 -0.86
C MET A 151 -13.76 -7.13 -1.52
N ARG A 152 -13.33 -7.48 -2.73
CA ARG A 152 -13.75 -8.72 -3.40
C ARG A 152 -13.40 -9.96 -2.57
N ALA A 153 -12.27 -9.95 -1.86
CA ALA A 153 -11.89 -11.06 -0.99
C ALA A 153 -12.71 -11.06 0.31
N LEU A 154 -12.79 -9.91 1.01
CA LEU A 154 -13.48 -9.81 2.29
C LEU A 154 -14.99 -10.05 2.19
N LEU A 155 -15.65 -9.61 1.11
CA LEU A 155 -17.08 -9.81 0.91
C LEU A 155 -17.48 -11.29 0.73
N LYS A 156 -16.51 -12.18 0.47
CA LYS A 156 -16.74 -13.64 0.46
C LYS A 156 -16.78 -14.24 1.87
N LEU A 157 -16.20 -13.56 2.85
CA LEU A 157 -16.01 -14.05 4.22
C LEU A 157 -16.85 -13.30 5.25
N LYS A 158 -17.13 -12.01 5.02
CA LYS A 158 -17.70 -11.10 5.99
C LYS A 158 -18.91 -10.36 5.42
N LYS A 159 -19.79 -9.93 6.31
CA LYS A 159 -20.89 -9.01 5.97
C LYS A 159 -20.30 -7.68 5.47
N PRO A 160 -20.99 -6.95 4.57
CA PRO A 160 -20.44 -5.73 3.96
C PRO A 160 -19.91 -4.68 4.95
N GLU A 161 -20.60 -4.48 6.07
CA GLU A 161 -20.19 -3.51 7.10
C GLU A 161 -18.86 -3.89 7.76
N GLU A 162 -18.71 -5.16 8.17
CA GLU A 162 -17.48 -5.66 8.78
C GLU A 162 -16.34 -5.76 7.77
N ALA A 163 -16.65 -6.13 6.52
CA ALA A 163 -15.68 -6.13 5.42
C ALA A 163 -15.09 -4.74 5.21
N LEU A 164 -15.91 -3.68 5.13
CA LEU A 164 -15.43 -2.31 4.98
C LEU A 164 -14.63 -1.83 6.21
N ALA A 165 -15.03 -2.21 7.42
CA ALA A 165 -14.30 -1.86 8.63
C ALA A 165 -12.90 -2.48 8.69
N LEU A 166 -12.76 -3.73 8.24
CA LEU A 166 -11.49 -4.47 8.22
C LEU A 166 -10.60 -4.13 7.02
N ALA A 167 -11.18 -3.66 5.92
CA ALA A 167 -10.47 -3.46 4.65
C ALA A 167 -9.21 -2.57 4.76
N PRO A 168 -9.20 -1.43 5.47
CA PRO A 168 -8.01 -0.61 5.61
C PRO A 168 -6.84 -1.35 6.30
N ILE A 169 -7.16 -2.21 7.28
CA ILE A 169 -6.17 -2.97 8.04
C ILE A 169 -5.54 -4.04 7.16
N VAL A 170 -6.36 -4.84 6.47
CA VAL A 170 -5.87 -5.97 5.67
C VAL A 170 -5.26 -5.56 4.33
N SER A 171 -5.40 -4.29 3.93
CA SER A 171 -4.77 -3.74 2.72
C SER A 171 -3.25 -3.83 2.77
N ASP A 172 -2.66 -3.88 3.96
CA ASP A 172 -1.23 -4.17 4.15
C ASP A 172 -1.03 -5.68 4.39
N PRO A 173 -0.61 -6.45 3.36
CA PRO A 173 -0.77 -7.91 3.32
C PRO A 173 0.01 -8.67 4.40
N TRP A 174 1.05 -8.07 4.98
CA TRP A 174 1.89 -8.77 5.97
C TRP A 174 1.14 -9.09 7.26
N ILE A 175 0.06 -8.35 7.58
CA ILE A 175 -0.74 -8.59 8.78
C ILE A 175 -1.57 -9.87 8.69
N LEU A 176 -1.86 -10.34 7.47
CA LEU A 176 -2.76 -11.48 7.21
C LEU A 176 -2.25 -12.80 7.81
N GLU A 177 -0.94 -12.94 8.03
CA GLU A 177 -0.34 -14.11 8.67
C GLU A 177 -0.51 -14.11 10.20
N PHE A 178 -0.88 -12.97 10.79
CA PHE A 178 -0.89 -12.77 12.24
C PHE A 178 -2.27 -12.47 12.84
N ILE A 179 -3.31 -12.40 12.01
CA ILE A 179 -4.69 -12.16 12.44
C ILE A 179 -5.60 -13.30 12.04
N ASP A 180 -6.57 -13.62 12.88
CA ASP A 180 -7.63 -14.57 12.56
C ASP A 180 -8.90 -13.80 12.15
N LEU A 181 -9.14 -13.75 10.85
CA LEU A 181 -10.30 -13.06 10.30
C LEU A 181 -11.63 -13.71 10.71
N ASN A 182 -11.68 -14.92 11.27
CA ASN A 182 -12.94 -15.48 11.75
C ASN A 182 -13.42 -14.84 13.07
N LYS A 183 -12.53 -14.16 13.79
CA LYS A 183 -12.84 -13.50 15.05
C LYS A 183 -13.69 -12.24 14.88
N PRO A 184 -14.34 -11.76 15.96
CA PRO A 184 -14.99 -10.45 15.98
C PRO A 184 -13.99 -9.33 15.70
N TYR A 185 -14.48 -8.24 15.10
CA TYR A 185 -13.69 -7.06 14.75
C TYR A 185 -12.79 -6.55 15.90
N GLU A 186 -13.31 -6.48 17.12
CA GLU A 186 -12.57 -5.98 18.27
C GLU A 186 -11.37 -6.86 18.66
N GLU A 187 -11.51 -8.18 18.56
CA GLU A 187 -10.41 -9.12 18.80
C GLU A 187 -9.36 -9.06 17.68
N ILE A 188 -9.79 -8.83 16.43
CA ILE A 188 -8.87 -8.63 15.31
C ILE A 188 -8.04 -7.35 15.55
N VAL A 189 -8.67 -6.27 16.02
CA VAL A 189 -7.95 -5.03 16.36
C VAL A 189 -6.92 -5.27 17.49
N ASP A 190 -7.26 -6.08 18.49
CA ASP A 190 -6.33 -6.44 19.57
C ASP A 190 -5.11 -7.20 19.02
N GLN A 191 -5.33 -8.20 18.15
CA GLN A 191 -4.26 -8.93 17.46
C GLN A 191 -3.37 -8.00 16.63
N VAL A 192 -3.98 -7.06 15.89
CA VAL A 192 -3.25 -6.06 15.10
C VAL A 192 -2.35 -5.22 16.01
N ILE A 193 -2.87 -4.70 17.10
CA ILE A 193 -2.10 -3.87 18.05
C ILE A 193 -0.91 -4.66 18.59
N GLU A 194 -1.11 -5.90 19.03
CA GLU A 194 -0.02 -6.74 19.56
C GLU A 194 1.09 -6.95 18.54
N VAL A 195 0.73 -7.29 17.31
CA VAL A 195 1.67 -7.54 16.22
C VAL A 195 2.42 -6.27 15.81
N LEU A 196 1.72 -5.12 15.74
CA LEU A 196 2.34 -3.84 15.42
C LEU A 196 3.44 -3.46 16.41
N ARG A 197 3.19 -3.67 17.72
CA ARG A 197 4.15 -3.35 18.77
C ARG A 197 5.48 -4.10 18.57
N LEU A 198 5.40 -5.36 18.13
CA LEU A 198 6.57 -6.25 18.02
C LEU A 198 7.29 -6.13 16.68
N SER A 199 6.56 -5.87 15.58
CA SER A 199 7.11 -6.01 14.23
C SER A 199 7.26 -4.70 13.45
N ALA A 200 6.44 -3.68 13.70
CA ALA A 200 6.38 -2.51 12.83
C ALA A 200 7.73 -1.76 12.71
N ARG A 201 8.43 -1.53 13.84
CA ARG A 201 9.74 -0.87 13.84
C ARG A 201 10.79 -1.65 13.04
N GLY A 202 10.83 -2.97 13.22
CA GLY A 202 11.74 -3.85 12.47
C GLY A 202 11.45 -3.79 10.97
N LEU A 203 10.18 -3.85 10.57
CA LEU A 203 9.77 -3.75 9.17
C LEU A 203 10.17 -2.42 8.52
N ILE A 204 10.08 -1.32 9.26
CA ILE A 204 10.53 -0.01 8.77
C ILE A 204 12.05 0.01 8.65
N GLY A 205 12.78 -0.48 9.65
CA GLY A 205 14.24 -0.60 9.60
C GLY A 205 14.70 -1.40 8.38
N GLU A 206 13.99 -2.47 8.04
CA GLU A 206 14.23 -3.25 6.83
C GLU A 206 14.01 -2.45 5.53
N VAL A 207 12.97 -1.61 5.47
CA VAL A 207 12.75 -0.72 4.31
C VAL A 207 13.90 0.27 4.15
N PHE A 208 14.39 0.84 5.25
CA PHE A 208 15.52 1.77 5.23
C PHE A 208 16.82 1.09 4.74
N LEU A 209 17.10 -0.11 5.23
CA LEU A 209 18.28 -0.88 4.81
C LEU A 209 18.26 -1.18 3.30
N GLU A 210 17.12 -1.59 2.75
CA GLU A 210 16.94 -1.86 1.31
C GLU A 210 17.02 -0.61 0.42
N GLU A 211 16.89 0.57 1.03
CA GLU A 211 17.03 1.88 0.40
C GLU A 211 18.42 2.49 0.68
N GLU A 212 19.35 1.71 1.24
CA GLU A 212 20.72 2.09 1.62
C GLU A 212 20.75 3.32 2.53
N ARG A 213 19.84 3.33 3.51
CA ARG A 213 19.67 4.42 4.47
C ARG A 213 19.58 3.87 5.89
N GLU A 214 19.93 4.73 6.84
CA GLU A 214 19.74 4.48 8.26
C GLU A 214 18.42 5.07 8.75
N LEU A 215 17.68 4.30 9.55
CA LEU A 215 16.51 4.78 10.27
C LEU A 215 16.95 5.62 11.48
N THR A 216 17.12 6.91 11.26
CA THR A 216 17.48 7.87 12.33
C THR A 216 16.25 8.28 13.15
N GLU A 217 16.45 8.73 14.39
CA GLU A 217 15.41 9.34 15.23
C GLU A 217 14.65 10.47 14.53
N ARG A 218 15.33 11.24 13.67
CA ARG A 218 14.71 12.31 12.89
C ARG A 218 13.64 11.80 11.92
N TYR A 219 13.86 10.65 11.29
CA TYR A 219 12.86 10.02 10.42
C TYR A 219 11.68 9.49 11.23
N GLU A 220 11.94 8.83 12.36
CA GLU A 220 10.89 8.35 13.27
C GLU A 220 10.05 9.53 13.79
N ALA A 221 10.67 10.62 14.20
CA ALA A 221 9.98 11.82 14.67
C ALA A 221 9.10 12.47 13.59
N ILE A 222 9.58 12.51 12.33
CA ILE A 222 8.79 13.00 11.19
C ILE A 222 7.60 12.08 10.92
N LEU A 223 7.79 10.76 10.96
CA LEU A 223 6.70 9.79 10.78
C LEU A 223 5.65 9.91 11.90
N ARG A 224 6.08 10.07 13.16
CA ARG A 224 5.19 10.39 14.30
C ARG A 224 4.40 11.68 14.09
N ALA A 225 5.05 12.73 13.60
CA ALA A 225 4.39 14.01 13.33
C ALA A 225 3.31 13.87 12.24
N ILE A 226 3.64 13.19 11.14
CA ILE A 226 2.69 12.92 10.04
C ILE A 226 1.51 12.08 10.56
N ALA A 227 1.78 11.01 11.32
CA ALA A 227 0.75 10.17 11.92
C ALA A 227 -0.14 10.93 12.93
N CYS A 228 0.40 11.97 13.58
CA CYS A 228 -0.38 12.90 14.41
C CYS A 228 -1.19 13.94 13.63
N GLY A 229 -1.17 13.90 12.28
CA GLY A 229 -1.98 14.77 11.43
C GLY A 229 -1.24 15.97 10.86
N CYS A 230 0.09 16.08 11.03
CA CYS A 230 0.89 17.10 10.36
C CYS A 230 1.08 16.72 8.88
N LYS A 231 0.26 17.32 8.00
CA LYS A 231 0.14 16.97 6.59
C LYS A 231 1.04 17.81 5.69
N THR A 232 1.69 18.86 6.19
CA THR A 232 2.61 19.72 5.42
C THR A 232 4.00 19.84 6.06
N PRO A 233 5.05 20.17 5.27
CA PRO A 233 6.38 20.42 5.83
C PRO A 233 6.42 21.55 6.88
N GLY A 234 5.50 22.52 6.81
CA GLY A 234 5.38 23.57 7.82
C GLY A 234 4.86 23.03 9.14
N GLU A 235 3.77 22.26 9.10
CA GLU A 235 3.19 21.63 10.28
C GLU A 235 4.16 20.65 10.94
N VAL A 236 4.86 19.82 10.16
CA VAL A 236 5.86 18.87 10.69
C VAL A 236 6.99 19.63 11.38
N ALA A 237 7.53 20.68 10.77
CA ALA A 237 8.60 21.47 11.39
C ALA A 237 8.14 22.14 12.69
N SER A 238 6.92 22.68 12.72
CA SER A 238 6.33 23.28 13.91
C SER A 238 6.13 22.26 15.03
N TYR A 239 5.62 21.06 14.70
CA TYR A 239 5.42 19.98 15.64
C TYR A 239 6.74 19.51 16.27
N LEU A 240 7.76 19.29 15.45
CA LEU A 240 9.08 18.90 15.92
C LEU A 240 9.77 19.98 16.74
N SER A 241 9.56 21.26 16.40
CA SER A 241 10.14 22.37 17.18
C SER A 241 9.60 22.38 18.60
N GLY A 242 8.32 22.08 18.78
CA GLY A 242 7.70 22.01 20.11
C GLY A 242 8.20 20.84 20.97
N ILE A 243 8.59 19.72 20.34
CA ILE A 243 9.10 18.53 21.06
C ILE A 243 10.59 18.65 21.37
N LEU A 244 11.38 19.12 20.40
CA LEU A 244 12.85 19.14 20.50
C LEU A 244 13.38 20.40 21.18
N GLY A 245 12.56 21.45 21.34
CA GLY A 245 13.02 22.75 21.84
C GLY A 245 13.93 23.50 20.86
N GLU A 246 13.96 23.07 19.60
CA GLU A 246 14.78 23.64 18.52
C GLU A 246 13.90 24.36 17.49
N HIS A 247 14.39 25.45 16.91
CA HIS A 247 13.67 26.14 15.83
C HIS A 247 13.92 25.50 14.47
N LEU A 248 13.02 24.61 14.05
CA LEU A 248 13.07 23.95 12.76
C LEU A 248 12.20 24.67 11.73
N LYS A 249 12.72 24.81 10.51
CA LYS A 249 12.01 25.37 9.37
C LYS A 249 11.54 24.26 8.44
N SER A 250 10.58 24.58 7.57
CA SER A 250 10.06 23.62 6.59
C SER A 250 11.15 23.05 5.67
N GLN A 251 12.22 23.81 5.41
CA GLN A 251 13.34 23.35 4.58
C GLN A 251 14.09 22.18 5.21
N ASP A 252 14.19 22.16 6.55
CA ASP A 252 14.93 21.16 7.32
C ASP A 252 14.23 19.80 7.30
N VAL A 253 12.91 19.76 7.08
CA VAL A 253 12.12 18.52 7.03
C VAL A 253 11.80 18.07 5.60
N LYS A 254 11.83 18.98 4.61
CA LYS A 254 11.48 18.68 3.21
C LYS A 254 12.30 17.52 2.63
N LYS A 255 13.61 17.49 2.88
CA LYS A 255 14.50 16.42 2.38
C LYS A 255 14.10 15.05 2.95
N TYR A 256 13.85 14.98 4.25
CA TYR A 256 13.41 13.75 4.92
C TYR A 256 12.05 13.28 4.40
N MET A 257 11.07 14.20 4.30
CA MET A 257 9.76 13.87 3.74
C MET A 257 9.84 13.40 2.28
N SER A 258 10.72 13.99 1.46
CA SER A 258 10.97 13.52 0.09
C SER A 258 11.52 12.10 0.07
N ASN A 259 12.51 11.81 0.91
CA ASN A 259 13.07 10.47 1.03
C ASN A 259 11.98 9.45 1.45
N LEU A 260 11.14 9.79 2.44
CA LEU A 260 10.03 8.91 2.87
C LEU A 260 9.02 8.64 1.75
N VAL A 261 8.77 9.63 0.88
CA VAL A 261 7.91 9.46 -0.30
C VAL A 261 8.57 8.54 -1.33
N GLU A 262 9.86 8.75 -1.57
CA GLU A 262 10.62 7.94 -2.52
C GLU A 262 10.74 6.47 -2.09
N MET A 263 10.84 6.20 -0.80
CA MET A 263 10.86 4.84 -0.24
C MET A 263 9.45 4.20 -0.16
N GLY A 264 8.39 4.94 -0.47
CA GLY A 264 7.00 4.45 -0.39
C GLY A 264 6.49 4.25 1.04
N LEU A 265 7.03 4.99 2.01
CA LEU A 265 6.51 5.04 3.39
C LEU A 265 5.46 6.15 3.56
N VAL A 266 5.60 7.24 2.80
CA VAL A 266 4.68 8.38 2.79
C VAL A 266 4.14 8.54 1.38
N ARG A 267 2.85 8.90 1.24
CA ARG A 267 2.27 9.27 -0.05
C ARG A 267 1.86 10.73 -0.09
N LYS A 268 1.80 11.28 -1.30
CA LYS A 268 1.36 12.65 -1.57
C LYS A 268 -0.08 12.63 -2.06
N ILE A 269 -0.95 13.42 -1.44
CA ILE A 269 -2.31 13.69 -1.94
C ILE A 269 -2.36 15.12 -2.46
N ARG A 270 -2.82 15.30 -3.70
CA ARG A 270 -2.92 16.63 -4.30
C ARG A 270 -4.06 17.42 -3.69
N LEU A 271 -3.83 18.71 -3.42
CA LEU A 271 -4.90 19.61 -3.03
C LEU A 271 -5.72 20.06 -4.23
N PHE A 272 -7.04 20.01 -4.08
CA PHE A 272 -7.97 20.37 -5.13
C PHE A 272 -7.74 21.79 -5.62
N LYS A 273 -7.63 21.96 -6.94
CA LYS A 273 -7.35 23.23 -7.64
C LYS A 273 -6.07 23.96 -7.17
N LYS A 274 -5.17 23.30 -6.42
CA LYS A 274 -3.91 23.88 -5.91
C LYS A 274 -2.70 23.09 -6.42
N LYS A 275 -1.56 23.77 -6.57
CA LYS A 275 -0.26 23.14 -6.87
C LYS A 275 0.48 22.75 -5.59
N ARG A 276 -0.23 22.16 -4.63
CA ARG A 276 0.29 21.77 -3.31
C ARG A 276 -0.14 20.35 -2.99
N TYR A 277 0.62 19.70 -2.12
CA TYR A 277 0.40 18.32 -1.70
C TYR A 277 0.33 18.22 -0.18
N LEU A 278 -0.47 17.26 0.27
CA LEU A 278 -0.48 16.75 1.62
C LEU A 278 0.31 15.46 1.68
N TYR A 279 0.87 15.19 2.85
CA TYR A 279 1.71 14.03 3.11
C TYR A 279 1.05 13.20 4.20
N ILE A 280 0.87 11.91 3.93
CA ILE A 280 0.33 10.95 4.90
C ILE A 280 1.17 9.67 4.85
N VAL A 281 1.27 8.95 5.96
CA VAL A 281 1.90 7.61 5.94
C VAL A 281 1.02 6.70 5.08
N ASP A 282 1.67 5.95 4.18
CA ASP A 282 0.96 5.19 3.15
C ASP A 282 0.23 3.97 3.74
N SER A 283 0.87 3.27 4.68
CA SER A 283 0.30 2.11 5.37
C SER A 283 -0.51 2.54 6.61
N PRO A 284 -1.81 2.17 6.70
CA PRO A 284 -2.62 2.38 7.91
C PRO A 284 -2.00 1.74 9.16
N LEU A 285 -1.32 0.60 9.00
CA LEU A 285 -0.65 -0.10 10.07
C LEU A 285 0.57 0.66 10.60
N LEU A 286 1.41 1.16 9.70
CA LEU A 286 2.56 1.97 10.10
C LEU A 286 2.13 3.33 10.68
N ASP A 287 1.09 3.96 10.09
CA ASP A 287 0.52 5.19 10.65
C ASP A 287 -0.01 4.95 12.07
N LEU A 288 -0.71 3.83 12.30
CA LEU A 288 -1.25 3.47 13.61
C LEU A 288 -0.13 3.25 14.63
N PHE A 289 0.92 2.52 14.24
CA PHE A 289 2.10 2.32 15.07
C PHE A 289 2.71 3.67 15.51
N PHE A 290 2.99 4.57 14.57
CA PHE A 290 3.59 5.86 14.89
C PHE A 290 2.65 6.80 15.64
N TYR A 291 1.35 6.76 15.37
CA TYR A 291 0.36 7.51 16.12
C TYR A 291 0.33 7.07 17.59
N LEU A 292 0.20 5.76 17.83
CA LEU A 292 0.19 5.20 19.19
C LEU A 292 1.51 5.48 19.90
N ASP A 293 2.62 5.37 19.19
CA ASP A 293 3.95 5.63 19.75
C ASP A 293 4.13 7.11 20.15
N ALA A 294 3.66 8.04 19.31
CA ALA A 294 3.68 9.45 19.61
C ALA A 294 2.76 9.84 20.79
N LYS A 295 1.63 9.15 20.97
CA LYS A 295 0.65 9.48 22.02
C LYS A 295 0.93 8.81 23.35
N LEU A 296 1.47 7.59 23.33
CA LEU A 296 1.53 6.73 24.52
C LEU A 296 2.93 6.13 24.77
N GLY A 297 3.94 6.41 23.94
CA GLY A 297 5.21 5.68 23.97
C GLY A 297 5.00 4.18 23.71
N PHE A 298 4.11 3.84 22.78
CA PHE A 298 3.63 2.49 22.47
C PHE A 298 4.73 1.42 22.37
N TYR A 299 5.85 1.76 21.75
CA TYR A 299 6.98 0.84 21.59
C TYR A 299 7.80 0.68 22.88
N GLU A 300 8.12 1.79 23.55
CA GLU A 300 9.04 1.82 24.70
C GLU A 300 8.36 1.57 26.05
N LEU A 301 7.26 2.28 26.32
CA LEU A 301 6.56 2.27 27.61
C LEU A 301 5.60 1.10 27.77
N ARG A 302 5.23 0.44 26.66
CA ARG A 302 4.33 -0.73 26.62
C ARG A 302 3.06 -0.55 27.49
N PRO A 303 2.26 0.50 27.22
CA PRO A 303 1.04 0.78 27.98
C PRO A 303 0.03 -0.39 27.92
N PRO A 304 -0.90 -0.48 28.90
CA PRO A 304 -1.95 -1.50 28.92
C PRO A 304 -2.76 -1.55 27.63
N LEU A 305 -3.14 -2.75 27.19
CA LEU A 305 -3.84 -2.95 25.91
C LEU A 305 -5.16 -2.16 25.83
N SER A 306 -5.90 -2.03 26.93
CA SER A 306 -7.15 -1.25 26.97
C SER A 306 -6.95 0.22 26.58
N LEU A 307 -5.92 0.87 27.13
CA LEU A 307 -5.57 2.26 26.81
C LEU A 307 -5.12 2.43 25.36
N VAL A 308 -4.33 1.46 24.87
CA VAL A 308 -3.89 1.46 23.47
C VAL A 308 -5.08 1.29 22.53
N LYS A 309 -6.01 0.39 22.85
CA LYS A 309 -7.21 0.12 22.07
C LYS A 309 -8.10 1.35 22.00
N GLU A 310 -8.32 2.03 23.12
CA GLU A 310 -9.06 3.30 23.17
C GLU A 310 -8.47 4.32 22.19
N LYS A 311 -7.15 4.52 22.23
CA LYS A 311 -6.48 5.43 21.29
C LYS A 311 -6.48 4.95 19.85
N ALA A 312 -6.37 3.64 19.60
CA ALA A 312 -6.44 3.10 18.25
C ALA A 312 -7.80 3.34 17.60
N VAL A 313 -8.89 3.19 18.36
CA VAL A 313 -10.27 3.40 17.89
C VAL A 313 -10.53 4.85 17.50
N GLU A 314 -9.86 5.84 18.13
CA GLU A 314 -9.92 7.24 17.68
C GLU A 314 -9.32 7.43 16.27
N LYS A 315 -8.32 6.61 15.92
CA LYS A 315 -7.53 6.77 14.71
C LYS A 315 -8.04 5.96 13.52
N ILE A 316 -8.65 4.79 13.78
CA ILE A 316 -9.17 3.90 12.73
C ILE A 316 -10.18 4.55 11.76
N PRO A 317 -11.11 5.43 12.19
CA PRO A 317 -12.07 6.07 11.28
C PRO A 317 -11.42 6.83 10.12
N PHE A 318 -10.23 7.40 10.32
CA PHE A 318 -9.49 8.09 9.25
C PHE A 318 -8.96 7.12 8.18
N TYR A 319 -8.60 5.89 8.57
CA TYR A 319 -8.20 4.85 7.62
C TYR A 319 -9.40 4.33 6.83
N TYR A 320 -10.55 4.21 7.50
CA TYR A 320 -11.81 3.87 6.85
C TYR A 320 -12.21 4.92 5.80
N GLU A 321 -12.22 6.20 6.17
CA GLU A 321 -12.49 7.33 5.27
C GLU A 321 -11.60 7.27 4.03
N GLN A 322 -10.29 7.19 4.26
CA GLN A 322 -9.32 7.22 3.17
C GLN A 322 -9.43 5.99 2.25
N PHE A 323 -9.67 4.79 2.83
CA PHE A 323 -9.90 3.58 2.06
C PHE A 323 -11.15 3.68 1.18
N ILE A 324 -12.25 4.21 1.71
CA ILE A 324 -13.49 4.43 0.95
C ILE A 324 -13.26 5.38 -0.22
N VAL A 325 -12.56 6.49 0.02
CA VAL A 325 -12.25 7.45 -1.05
C VAL A 325 -11.40 6.79 -2.13
N ASP A 326 -10.38 6.02 -1.75
CA ASP A 326 -9.51 5.32 -2.71
C ASP A 326 -10.26 4.19 -3.44
N LEU A 327 -11.22 3.52 -2.80
CA LEU A 327 -12.11 2.53 -3.41
C LEU A 327 -13.03 3.16 -4.46
N LEU A 328 -13.68 4.27 -4.13
CA LEU A 328 -14.56 4.98 -5.06
C LEU A 328 -13.75 5.61 -6.21
N ALA A 329 -12.54 6.10 -5.94
CA ALA A 329 -11.61 6.56 -6.98
C ALA A 329 -11.29 5.45 -7.99
N GLN A 330 -11.08 4.22 -7.50
CA GLN A 330 -10.84 3.06 -8.37
C GLN A 330 -12.08 2.67 -9.18
N ILE A 331 -13.27 2.64 -8.56
CA ILE A 331 -14.54 2.31 -9.22
C ILE A 331 -14.88 3.34 -10.31
N LEU A 332 -14.61 4.62 -10.05
CA LEU A 332 -14.90 5.72 -10.96
C LEU A 332 -13.71 6.10 -11.85
N GLU A 333 -12.65 5.30 -11.90
CA GLU A 333 -11.44 5.55 -12.72
C GLU A 333 -10.97 7.02 -12.63
N ALA A 334 -10.82 7.51 -11.40
CA ALA A 334 -10.54 8.90 -11.09
C ALA A 334 -9.37 9.03 -10.10
N GLU A 335 -8.74 10.20 -10.06
CA GLU A 335 -7.69 10.54 -9.11
C GLU A 335 -8.27 11.18 -7.85
N THR A 336 -7.74 10.80 -6.68
CA THR A 336 -8.10 11.40 -5.39
C THR A 336 -7.39 12.74 -5.19
N GLN A 337 -8.18 13.78 -4.88
CA GLN A 337 -7.72 15.08 -4.38
C GLN A 337 -8.41 15.42 -3.06
N LYS A 338 -7.78 16.26 -2.23
CA LYS A 338 -8.34 16.74 -0.94
C LYS A 338 -8.69 18.23 -1.01
N SER A 339 -9.76 18.63 -0.32
CA SER A 339 -10.14 20.04 -0.13
C SER A 339 -10.22 20.38 1.36
N PHE A 340 -9.72 21.56 1.73
CA PHE A 340 -9.81 22.10 3.10
C PHE A 340 -10.81 23.25 3.25
N GLN A 341 -11.14 23.92 2.15
CA GLN A 341 -12.04 25.07 2.15
C GLN A 341 -12.97 24.96 0.93
N PRO A 342 -14.17 24.38 1.11
CA PRO A 342 -14.63 23.69 2.31
C PRO A 342 -13.90 22.35 2.54
N GLU A 343 -13.93 21.84 3.77
CA GLU A 343 -13.36 20.53 4.12
C GLU A 343 -14.24 19.41 3.56
N ILE A 344 -13.64 18.59 2.69
CA ILE A 344 -14.28 17.46 2.02
C ILE A 344 -13.31 16.26 2.07
N ASP A 345 -13.83 15.09 2.44
CA ASP A 345 -13.02 13.87 2.61
C ASP A 345 -12.41 13.39 1.30
N GLY A 346 -13.10 13.53 0.17
CA GLY A 346 -12.54 13.19 -1.14
C GLY A 346 -13.13 14.02 -2.25
N ILE A 347 -12.29 14.49 -3.16
CA ILE A 347 -12.73 14.98 -4.47
C ILE A 347 -12.10 14.09 -5.52
N LEU A 348 -12.93 13.42 -6.31
CA LEU A 348 -12.50 12.57 -7.40
C LEU A 348 -12.41 13.38 -8.68
N VAL A 349 -11.27 13.32 -9.35
CA VAL A 349 -10.99 14.11 -10.56
C VAL A 349 -10.61 13.17 -11.69
N ARG A 350 -11.32 13.25 -12.82
CA ARG A 350 -10.95 12.58 -14.06
C ARG A 350 -10.37 13.61 -15.03
N GLY A 351 -9.06 13.57 -15.23
CA GLY A 351 -8.32 14.59 -15.99
C GLY A 351 -8.39 15.97 -15.32
N LYS A 352 -9.20 16.88 -15.86
CA LYS A 352 -9.41 18.23 -15.28
C LYS A 352 -10.80 18.41 -14.64
N LYS A 353 -11.68 17.42 -14.77
CA LYS A 353 -13.08 17.48 -14.35
C LYS A 353 -13.26 16.82 -12.99
N SER A 354 -13.86 17.52 -12.03
CA SER A 354 -14.28 16.93 -10.76
C SER A 354 -15.57 16.14 -10.96
N VAL A 355 -15.47 14.82 -10.86
CA VAL A 355 -16.58 13.91 -11.12
C VAL A 355 -17.43 13.68 -9.87
N ALA A 356 -16.80 13.55 -8.70
CA ALA A 356 -17.52 13.35 -7.45
C ALA A 356 -16.86 14.08 -6.27
N ALA A 357 -17.68 14.54 -5.33
CA ALA A 357 -17.27 14.92 -3.98
C ALA A 357 -17.81 13.87 -3.00
N ILE A 358 -16.99 13.49 -2.02
CA ILE A 358 -17.25 12.38 -1.11
C ILE A 358 -17.13 12.87 0.33
N GLU A 359 -18.14 12.56 1.14
CA GLU A 359 -18.08 12.57 2.60
C GLU A 359 -18.21 11.13 3.11
N VAL A 360 -17.41 10.75 4.10
CA VAL A 360 -17.43 9.40 4.67
C VAL A 360 -17.67 9.47 6.16
N LYS A 361 -18.69 8.73 6.59
CA LYS A 361 -18.98 8.49 7.99
C LYS A 361 -18.97 7.00 8.26
N MET A 362 -18.05 6.54 9.09
CA MET A 362 -18.00 5.13 9.49
C MET A 362 -19.27 4.70 10.26
N GLY A 363 -19.96 5.66 10.90
CA GLY A 363 -21.22 5.47 11.63
C GLY A 363 -22.47 5.84 10.83
N LYS A 364 -23.54 6.16 11.55
CA LYS A 364 -24.80 6.64 10.95
C LYS A 364 -24.70 8.12 10.55
N VAL A 365 -25.48 8.53 9.55
CA VAL A 365 -25.60 9.92 9.09
C VAL A 365 -27.04 10.42 9.26
N SER A 366 -27.20 11.71 9.58
CA SER A 366 -28.50 12.38 9.63
C SER A 366 -28.82 13.13 8.32
N LEU A 367 -30.09 13.49 8.12
CA LEU A 367 -30.50 14.35 6.99
C LEU A 367 -29.84 15.74 7.05
N SER A 368 -29.70 16.32 8.24
CA SER A 368 -29.07 17.63 8.40
C SER A 368 -27.59 17.61 7.99
N GLU A 369 -26.87 16.52 8.29
CA GLU A 369 -25.49 16.32 7.85
C GLU A 369 -25.40 16.21 6.32
N ILE A 370 -26.35 15.52 5.68
CA ILE A 370 -26.43 15.44 4.21
C ILE A 370 -26.68 16.82 3.59
N TYR A 371 -27.59 17.62 4.14
CA TYR A 371 -27.83 18.99 3.67
C TYR A 371 -26.61 19.89 3.84
N ASN A 372 -25.90 19.78 4.97
CA ASN A 372 -24.66 20.51 5.21
C ASN A 372 -23.56 20.09 4.23
N PHE A 373 -23.45 18.79 3.91
CA PHE A 373 -22.54 18.31 2.87
C PHE A 373 -22.90 18.87 1.49
N LYS A 374 -24.18 18.84 1.12
CA LYS A 374 -24.66 19.40 -0.16
C LYS A 374 -24.32 20.88 -0.30
N SER A 375 -24.58 21.68 0.73
CA SER A 375 -24.34 23.12 0.69
C SER A 375 -22.86 23.46 0.47
N LYS A 376 -21.95 22.69 1.07
CA LYS A 376 -20.50 22.86 0.88
C LYS A 376 -19.97 22.28 -0.44
N ALA A 377 -20.52 21.15 -0.91
CA ALA A 377 -19.93 20.36 -2.01
C ALA A 377 -20.55 20.61 -3.39
N SER A 378 -21.77 21.16 -3.48
CA SER A 378 -22.53 21.30 -4.74
C SER A 378 -21.85 22.09 -5.86
N THR A 379 -20.91 22.98 -5.52
CA THR A 379 -20.14 23.75 -6.51
C THR A 379 -18.80 23.11 -6.88
N LEU A 380 -18.44 22.00 -6.23
CA LEU A 380 -17.12 21.37 -6.34
C LEU A 380 -17.09 20.22 -7.32
N ALA A 381 -18.18 19.44 -7.43
CA ALA A 381 -18.27 18.26 -8.28
C ALA A 381 -19.72 18.04 -8.76
N GLU A 382 -19.87 17.23 -9.80
CA GLU A 382 -21.17 16.88 -10.38
C GLU A 382 -21.94 15.91 -9.48
N GLU A 383 -21.28 14.86 -9.02
CA GLU A 383 -21.86 13.86 -8.13
C GLU A 383 -21.49 14.16 -6.67
N LEU A 384 -22.47 14.03 -5.79
CA LEU A 384 -22.30 14.19 -4.35
C LEU A 384 -22.60 12.87 -3.67
N ILE A 385 -21.59 12.28 -3.04
CA ILE A 385 -21.68 10.93 -2.45
C ILE A 385 -21.41 11.03 -0.95
N VAL A 386 -22.31 10.48 -0.15
CA VAL A 386 -22.13 10.29 1.29
C VAL A 386 -22.08 8.79 1.58
N VAL A 387 -21.00 8.33 2.21
CA VAL A 387 -20.88 6.93 2.65
C VAL A 387 -21.21 6.85 4.13
N ALA A 388 -22.19 6.03 4.51
CA ALA A 388 -22.65 5.89 5.91
C ALA A 388 -23.32 4.53 6.17
N LYS A 389 -23.47 4.13 7.45
CA LYS A 389 -24.14 2.86 7.81
C LYS A 389 -25.62 2.81 7.41
N ASN A 390 -26.28 3.96 7.27
CA ASN A 390 -27.70 4.07 6.94
C ASN A 390 -27.90 5.11 5.82
N ALA A 391 -29.02 4.97 5.10
CA ALA A 391 -29.56 6.00 4.22
C ALA A 391 -30.86 6.53 4.83
N PRO A 392 -30.92 7.81 5.25
CA PRO A 392 -32.17 8.41 5.71
C PRO A 392 -33.26 8.39 4.62
N GLU A 393 -34.53 8.22 4.99
CA GLU A 393 -35.63 8.01 4.03
C GLU A 393 -35.82 9.18 3.04
N ALA A 394 -35.71 10.42 3.51
CA ALA A 394 -35.86 11.62 2.67
C ALA A 394 -34.59 12.01 1.87
N THR A 395 -33.59 11.12 1.79
CA THR A 395 -32.35 11.42 1.05
C THR A 395 -32.59 11.57 -0.45
N SER A 396 -33.57 10.88 -1.03
CA SER A 396 -33.90 10.95 -2.46
C SER A 396 -34.22 12.38 -2.94
N GLU A 397 -34.70 13.24 -2.05
CA GLU A 397 -35.03 14.65 -2.32
C GLU A 397 -33.79 15.57 -2.34
N THR A 398 -32.66 15.08 -1.85
CA THR A 398 -31.46 15.91 -1.63
C THR A 398 -30.52 15.95 -2.83
N SER A 399 -30.74 15.18 -3.90
CA SER A 399 -29.79 14.98 -5.01
C SER A 399 -28.37 14.53 -4.58
N VAL A 400 -28.23 14.03 -3.34
CA VAL A 400 -27.00 13.42 -2.80
C VAL A 400 -27.21 11.92 -2.77
N GLU A 401 -26.24 11.17 -3.29
CA GLU A 401 -26.28 9.71 -3.23
C GLU A 401 -25.73 9.22 -1.89
N VAL A 402 -26.53 8.45 -1.14
CA VAL A 402 -26.03 7.77 0.07
C VAL A 402 -25.67 6.32 -0.23
N TYR A 403 -24.43 5.96 0.08
CA TYR A 403 -23.83 4.66 -0.16
C TYR A 403 -23.70 3.92 1.19
N THR A 404 -24.59 2.97 1.41
CA THR A 404 -24.49 2.03 2.54
C THR A 404 -23.47 0.93 2.24
N PRO A 405 -22.97 0.20 3.27
CA PRO A 405 -22.11 -0.96 3.06
C PRO A 405 -22.72 -1.96 2.06
N GLN A 406 -24.02 -2.20 2.13
CA GLN A 406 -24.74 -3.09 1.21
C GLN A 406 -24.70 -2.55 -0.22
N LYS A 407 -25.01 -1.27 -0.43
CA LYS A 407 -24.95 -0.64 -1.75
C LYS A 407 -23.54 -0.69 -2.34
N ILE A 408 -22.50 -0.44 -1.54
CA ILE A 408 -21.11 -0.56 -1.98
C ILE A 408 -20.78 -2.00 -2.40
N ALA A 409 -21.20 -2.99 -1.62
CA ALA A 409 -21.00 -4.40 -1.98
C ALA A 409 -21.72 -4.78 -3.29
N GLU A 410 -22.93 -4.25 -3.53
CA GLU A 410 -23.66 -4.44 -4.79
C GLU A 410 -22.94 -3.80 -5.98
N ILE A 411 -22.42 -2.58 -5.80
CA ILE A 411 -21.61 -1.90 -6.82
C ILE A 411 -20.40 -2.77 -7.15
N ILE A 412 -19.63 -3.21 -6.15
CA ILE A 412 -18.43 -4.04 -6.36
C ILE A 412 -18.75 -5.33 -7.12
N LYS A 413 -19.88 -5.98 -6.82
CA LYS A 413 -20.32 -7.19 -7.53
C LYS A 413 -20.53 -6.96 -9.04
N ARG A 414 -20.92 -5.75 -9.47
CA ARG A 414 -21.08 -5.40 -10.88
C ARG A 414 -19.76 -5.20 -11.63
N PHE A 415 -18.67 -4.93 -10.91
CA PHE A 415 -17.32 -4.79 -11.46
C PHE A 415 -16.53 -6.12 -11.44
N SER A 416 -17.15 -7.24 -11.04
CA SER A 416 -16.48 -8.55 -10.91
C SER A 416 -16.14 -9.18 -12.24
#